data_AF-A0A4Y9FL92-F1
#
_entry.id   AF-A0A4Y9FL92-F1
#
_cell.length_a   1.000
_cell.length_b   1.000
_cell.length_c   1.000
_cell.angle_alpha   90.00
_cell.angle_beta   90.00
_cell.angle_gamma   90.00
#
_symmetry.space_group_name_H-M   'P 1'
#
loop_
_entity.id
_entity.type
_entity.pdbx_description
1 polymer ?
#
loop_
_entity_poly.entity_id
_entity_poly.type
_entity_poly.pdbx_seq_one_letter_code
_entity_poly.pdbx_strand_id
1 'polypeptide(L)'
;MELEHPVRQVGQQQIAYGYGFEPGESVSATMYSVPQDLGTQIANADGEVVFTWAVDGEAVVGQHRVELVGVLSGAVDDTFQVVARSSLAATGADLGSLIPFGLLILIAGAALTIATRRDGVAAHDA
;
A
#
# COMPACT_ATOMS: atom_id res chain seq x y z
N MET A 1 -22.23 -2.13 13.11
CA MET A 1 -21.46 -1.78 11.90
C MET A 1 -20.22 -2.66 11.85
N GLU A 2 -19.55 -2.69 10.71
CA GLU A 2 -18.31 -3.44 10.50
C GLU A 2 -17.31 -2.63 9.68
N LEU A 3 -16.03 -2.71 10.01
CA LEU A 3 -14.94 -2.16 9.22
C LEU A 3 -14.21 -3.29 8.47
N GLU A 4 -14.08 -3.15 7.14
CA GLU A 4 -13.52 -4.19 6.26
C GLU A 4 -12.14 -4.69 6.71
N HIS A 5 -11.33 -3.79 7.27
CA HIS A 5 -10.02 -4.16 7.78
C HIS A 5 -9.81 -3.63 9.21
N PRO A 6 -9.29 -4.48 10.13
CA PRO A 6 -8.98 -4.05 11.49
C PRO A 6 -7.73 -3.16 11.56
N VAL A 7 -6.88 -3.16 10.52
CA VAL A 7 -5.63 -2.39 10.43
C VAL A 7 -5.46 -1.82 9.03
N ARG A 8 -5.14 -0.51 8.90
CA ARG A 8 -4.78 0.13 7.62
C ARG A 8 -3.55 1.02 7.73
N GLN A 9 -2.78 1.09 6.64
CA GLN A 9 -1.71 2.08 6.52
C GLN A 9 -2.26 3.44 6.09
N VAL A 10 -1.57 4.52 6.47
CA VAL A 10 -1.85 5.86 5.94
C VAL A 10 -1.86 5.87 4.39
N GLY A 11 -2.84 6.57 3.82
CA GLY A 11 -3.11 6.65 2.38
C GLY A 11 -3.74 5.40 1.76
N GLN A 12 -4.00 4.33 2.51
CA GLN A 12 -4.79 3.22 2.02
C GLN A 12 -6.29 3.51 2.13
N GLN A 13 -7.11 2.83 1.32
CA GLN A 13 -8.56 2.90 1.45
C GLN A 13 -9.05 2.35 2.81
N GLN A 14 -10.33 2.47 3.12
CA GLN A 14 -11.01 1.76 4.18
C GLN A 14 -12.49 1.76 3.83
N ILE A 15 -13.21 0.73 4.30
CA ILE A 15 -14.64 0.59 4.07
C ILE A 15 -15.34 0.37 5.42
N ALA A 16 -16.45 1.07 5.61
CA ALA A 16 -17.37 0.87 6.72
C ALA A 16 -18.73 0.44 6.20
N TYR A 17 -19.25 -0.65 6.77
CA TYR A 17 -20.58 -1.17 6.52
C TYR A 17 -21.48 -0.86 7.72
N GLY A 18 -22.50 -0.04 7.48
CA GLY A 18 -23.55 0.28 8.44
C GLY A 18 -24.80 -0.56 8.18
N TYR A 19 -25.46 -0.98 9.25
CA TYR A 19 -26.68 -1.82 9.21
C TYR A 19 -27.66 -1.34 10.27
N GLY A 20 -28.95 -1.60 10.05
CA GLY A 20 -30.01 -1.30 11.02
C GLY A 20 -30.51 0.15 10.99
N PHE A 21 -30.28 0.85 9.88
CA PHE A 21 -30.88 2.16 9.62
C PHE A 21 -32.27 2.01 8.98
N GLU A 22 -33.08 3.06 9.02
CA GLU A 22 -34.36 3.07 8.32
C GLU A 22 -34.13 3.18 6.80
N PRO A 23 -34.86 2.43 5.96
CA PRO A 23 -34.73 2.57 4.51
C PRO A 23 -34.95 4.00 4.02
N GLY A 24 -34.01 4.53 3.23
CA GLY A 24 -34.04 5.91 2.75
C GLY A 24 -33.54 6.95 3.75
N GLU A 25 -33.07 6.55 4.93
CA GLU A 25 -32.52 7.44 5.95
C GLU A 25 -31.18 8.04 5.52
N SER A 26 -30.97 9.31 5.85
CA SER A 26 -29.67 9.96 5.71
C SER A 26 -28.76 9.60 6.88
N VAL A 27 -27.61 9.02 6.58
CA VAL A 27 -26.59 8.61 7.56
C VAL A 27 -25.30 9.35 7.28
N SER A 28 -24.75 10.06 8.27
CA SER A 28 -23.44 10.71 8.19
C SER A 28 -22.36 9.82 8.81
N ALA A 29 -21.13 9.90 8.30
CA ALA A 29 -20.00 9.16 8.85
C ALA A 29 -18.86 10.10 9.25
N THR A 30 -18.27 9.87 10.43
CA THR A 30 -17.13 10.64 10.94
C THR A 30 -16.07 9.71 11.51
N MET A 31 -14.81 9.93 11.13
CA MET A 31 -13.66 9.28 11.76
C MET A 31 -13.09 10.18 12.86
N TYR A 32 -12.86 9.60 14.03
CA TYR A 32 -12.37 10.29 15.22
C TYR A 32 -10.96 9.84 15.61
N SER A 33 -10.08 10.84 15.57
CA SER A 33 -8.86 11.03 16.37
C SER A 33 -8.56 12.53 16.38
N VAL A 34 -8.57 13.11 15.17
CA VAL A 34 -9.04 14.45 14.83
C VAL A 34 -10.32 14.26 13.99
N PRO A 35 -11.43 14.94 14.27
CA PRO A 35 -12.68 14.72 13.53
C PRO A 35 -12.50 14.93 12.03
N GLN A 36 -12.75 13.88 11.25
CA GLN A 36 -12.75 13.90 9.80
C GLN A 36 -14.12 13.46 9.29
N ASP A 37 -14.79 14.35 8.55
CA ASP A 37 -16.04 14.04 7.87
C ASP A 37 -15.76 13.08 6.69
N LEU A 38 -16.45 11.95 6.68
CA LEU A 38 -16.37 10.92 5.63
C LEU A 38 -17.54 11.04 4.62
N GLY A 39 -18.44 11.99 4.84
CA GLY A 39 -19.60 12.28 4.00
C GLY A 39 -20.90 11.72 4.56
N THR A 40 -21.92 11.68 3.69
CA THR A 40 -23.28 11.22 4.01
C THR A 40 -23.76 10.27 2.92
N GLN A 41 -24.45 9.21 3.33
CA GLN A 41 -25.04 8.20 2.44
C GLN A 41 -26.52 8.01 2.79
N ILE A 42 -27.30 7.56 1.81
CA ILE A 42 -28.70 7.18 2.02
C ILE A 42 -28.78 5.67 2.21
N ALA A 43 -29.41 5.24 3.30
CA ALA A 43 -29.65 3.83 3.59
C ALA A 43 -30.51 3.19 2.48
N ASN A 44 -30.10 2.01 2.03
CA ASN A 44 -30.81 1.26 1.00
C ASN A 44 -32.13 0.65 1.53
N ALA A 45 -32.81 -0.15 0.70
CA ALA A 45 -34.07 -0.80 1.08
C ALA A 45 -33.96 -1.76 2.27
N ASP A 46 -32.76 -2.25 2.54
CA ASP A 46 -32.43 -3.18 3.63
C ASP A 46 -31.90 -2.44 4.89
N GLY A 47 -31.84 -1.10 4.86
CA GLY A 47 -31.34 -0.30 5.99
C GLY A 47 -29.81 -0.27 6.10
N GLU A 48 -29.11 -0.47 4.98
CA GLU A 48 -27.65 -0.56 4.94
C GLU A 48 -27.00 0.64 4.24
N VAL A 49 -25.80 0.98 4.67
CA VAL A 49 -24.95 2.02 4.08
C VAL A 49 -23.52 1.55 3.94
N VAL A 50 -22.83 2.00 2.90
CA VAL A 50 -21.41 1.71 2.67
C VAL A 50 -20.67 3.02 2.47
N PHE A 51 -19.62 3.22 3.27
CA PHE A 51 -18.69 4.34 3.14
C PHE A 51 -17.33 3.81 2.72
N THR A 52 -16.75 4.40 1.67
CA THR A 52 -15.38 4.12 1.24
C THR A 52 -14.58 5.42 1.27
N TRP A 53 -13.46 5.43 1.98
CA TRP A 53 -12.57 6.59 2.07
C TRP A 53 -11.11 6.16 2.01
N ALA A 54 -10.20 7.11 1.81
CA ALA A 54 -8.78 6.90 2.03
C ALA A 54 -8.42 7.42 3.43
N VAL A 55 -7.73 6.60 4.22
CA VAL A 55 -7.09 7.06 5.46
C VAL A 55 -6.08 8.13 5.07
N ASP A 56 -6.17 9.33 5.65
CA ASP A 56 -5.27 10.43 5.30
C ASP A 56 -3.79 9.99 5.42
N GLY A 57 -2.95 10.46 4.50
CA GLY A 57 -1.50 10.26 4.51
C GLY A 57 -0.86 10.82 5.79
N GLU A 58 -1.46 11.85 6.37
CA GLU A 58 -1.02 12.53 7.59
C GLU A 58 -1.82 12.13 8.83
N ALA A 59 -2.71 11.13 8.73
CA ALA A 59 -3.48 10.64 9.86
C ALA A 59 -2.57 10.20 11.00
N VAL A 60 -2.97 10.52 12.23
CA VAL A 60 -2.27 10.09 13.44
C VAL A 60 -2.22 8.55 13.47
N VAL A 61 -1.03 7.98 13.64
CA VAL A 61 -0.88 6.53 13.86
C VAL A 61 -1.46 6.19 15.23
N GLY A 62 -2.35 5.20 15.29
CA GLY A 62 -3.09 4.89 16.52
C GLY A 62 -4.43 4.23 16.25
N GLN A 63 -5.20 4.01 17.31
CA GLN A 63 -6.59 3.58 17.21
C GLN A 63 -7.47 4.77 16.81
N HIS A 64 -8.32 4.56 15.80
CA HIS A 64 -9.35 5.51 15.38
C HIS A 64 -10.72 4.90 15.61
N ARG A 65 -11.72 5.73 15.90
CA ARG A 65 -13.13 5.34 15.96
C ARG A 65 -13.87 5.90 14.76
N VAL A 66 -14.67 5.10 14.09
CA VAL A 66 -15.58 5.56 13.04
C VAL A 66 -16.99 5.50 13.59
N GLU A 67 -17.74 6.58 13.48
CA GLU A 67 -19.13 6.70 13.92
C GLU A 67 -20.02 6.97 12.72
N LEU A 68 -21.14 6.26 12.64
CA LEU A 68 -22.20 6.44 11.66
C LEU A 68 -23.44 6.93 12.42
N VAL A 69 -24.00 8.07 12.02
CA VAL A 69 -25.15 8.70 12.68
C VAL A 69 -26.31 8.81 11.69
N GLY A 70 -27.38 8.09 11.97
CA GLY A 70 -28.68 8.23 11.33
C GLY A 70 -29.55 9.26 12.04
N VAL A 71 -30.30 10.05 11.27
CA VAL A 71 -31.23 11.08 11.78
C VAL A 71 -32.36 10.51 12.65
N LEU A 72 -32.77 9.27 12.38
CA LEU A 72 -33.87 8.55 13.03
C LEU A 72 -33.38 7.38 13.89
N SER A 73 -32.39 6.63 13.39
CA SER A 73 -31.95 5.36 14.00
C SER A 73 -30.87 5.51 15.07
N GLY A 74 -30.30 6.71 15.24
CA GLY A 74 -29.24 6.97 16.20
C GLY A 74 -27.84 6.69 15.65
N ALA A 75 -26.90 6.34 16.52
CA ALA A 75 -25.49 6.18 16.17
C ALA A 75 -24.96 4.77 16.42
N VAL A 76 -24.05 4.32 15.55
CA VAL A 76 -23.25 3.10 15.73
C VAL A 76 -21.79 3.42 15.46
N ASP A 77 -20.88 2.75 16.16
CA ASP A 77 -19.44 2.97 16.02
C ASP A 77 -18.63 1.66 16.02
N ASP A 78 -17.41 1.75 15.49
CA ASP A 78 -16.39 0.70 15.57
C ASP A 78 -14.98 1.32 15.48
N THR A 79 -13.95 0.54 15.79
CA THR A 79 -12.56 1.02 15.82
C THR A 79 -11.65 0.22 14.89
N PHE A 80 -10.63 0.90 14.35
CA PHE A 80 -9.56 0.25 13.61
C PHE A 80 -8.21 0.90 13.93
N GLN A 81 -7.13 0.18 13.66
CA GLN A 81 -5.77 0.67 13.87
C GLN A 81 -5.21 1.29 12.58
N VAL A 82 -4.78 2.54 12.66
CA VAL A 82 -3.95 3.17 11.63
C VAL A 82 -2.48 2.95 11.96
N VAL A 83 -1.70 2.52 10.97
CA VAL A 83 -0.24 2.31 11.08
C VAL A 83 0.51 3.12 10.02
N ALA A 84 1.79 3.36 10.27
CA ALA A 84 2.65 4.05 9.31
C ALA A 84 2.78 3.25 8.00
N ARG A 85 2.98 3.97 6.89
CA ARG A 85 3.29 3.34 5.60
C ARG A 85 4.62 2.60 5.71
N SER A 86 4.64 1.33 5.28
CA SER A 86 5.89 0.58 5.19
C SER A 86 6.72 1.10 4.02
N SER A 87 7.94 1.58 4.27
CA SER A 87 8.92 1.77 3.20
C SER A 87 9.67 0.45 2.99
N LEU A 88 9.72 -0.03 1.75
CA LEU A 88 10.65 -1.10 1.40
C LEU A 88 12.07 -0.53 1.47
N ALA A 89 12.98 -1.23 2.14
CA ALA A 89 14.39 -0.93 1.97
C ALA A 89 14.74 -1.17 0.50
N ALA A 90 15.32 -0.17 -0.17
CA ALA A 90 15.85 -0.32 -1.51
C ALA A 90 17.08 -1.25 -1.47
N THR A 91 16.86 -2.56 -1.43
CA THR A 91 17.93 -3.58 -1.48
C THR A 91 18.23 -4.03 -2.91
N GLY A 92 17.65 -3.36 -3.91
CA GLY A 92 18.09 -3.51 -5.29
C GLY A 92 19.51 -2.98 -5.37
N ALA A 93 20.49 -3.87 -5.62
CA ALA A 93 21.84 -3.43 -5.93
C ALA A 93 21.73 -2.41 -7.07
N ASP A 94 22.21 -1.20 -6.83
CA ASP A 94 22.23 -0.14 -7.84
C ASP A 94 23.03 -0.69 -9.02
N LEU A 95 22.35 -1.05 -10.12
CA LEU A 95 23.00 -1.65 -11.27
C LEU A 95 24.08 -0.70 -11.82
N GLY A 96 23.94 0.62 -11.64
CA GLY A 96 24.97 1.60 -11.94
C GLY A 96 26.27 1.36 -11.19
N SER A 97 26.21 0.85 -9.95
CA SER A 97 27.37 0.48 -9.14
C SER A 97 28.02 -0.84 -9.60
N LEU A 98 27.26 -1.75 -10.20
CA LEU A 98 27.75 -3.08 -10.64
C LEU A 98 28.25 -3.12 -12.08
N ILE A 99 27.83 -2.19 -12.95
CA ILE A 99 28.29 -2.06 -14.34
C ILE A 99 29.83 -2.05 -14.48
N PRO A 100 30.61 -1.28 -13.69
CA PRO A 100 32.07 -1.28 -13.85
C PRO A 100 32.70 -2.65 -13.54
N PHE A 101 32.16 -3.39 -12.57
CA PHE A 101 32.62 -4.75 -12.26
C PHE A 101 32.28 -5.74 -13.38
N GLY A 102 31.09 -5.63 -13.98
CA GLY A 102 30.72 -6.44 -15.15
C GLY A 102 31.64 -6.19 -16.35
N LEU A 103 32.01 -4.93 -16.59
CA LEU A 103 32.93 -4.55 -17.66
C LEU A 103 34.35 -5.09 -17.41
N LEU A 104 34.83 -5.03 -16.16
CA LEU A 104 36.13 -5.58 -15.78
C LEU A 104 36.22 -7.09 -16.01
N ILE A 105 35.16 -7.84 -15.67
CA ILE A 105 35.10 -9.29 -15.91
C ILE A 105 35.11 -9.60 -17.41
N LEU A 106 34.38 -8.82 -18.22
CA LEU A 106 34.38 -8.95 -19.68
C LEU A 106 35.77 -8.69 -20.29
N ILE A 107 36.46 -7.64 -19.85
CA ILE A 107 37.81 -7.31 -20.32
C ILE A 107 38.80 -8.41 -19.91
N ALA A 108 38.73 -8.88 -18.66
CA ALA A 108 39.60 -9.96 -18.19
C ALA A 108 39.38 -11.27 -18.97
N GLY A 109 38.11 -11.64 -19.24
CA GLY A 109 37.78 -12.80 -20.05
C GLY A 109 38.27 -12.69 -21.50
N ALA A 110 38.13 -11.50 -22.11
CA ALA A 110 38.66 -11.22 -23.44
C ALA A 110 40.20 -11.31 -23.49
N ALA A 111 40.89 -10.76 -22.49
CA ALA A 111 42.35 -10.82 -22.41
C ALA A 111 42.86 -12.27 -22.25
N LEU A 112 42.24 -13.06 -21.36
CA LEU A 112 42.57 -14.47 -21.16
C LEU A 112 42.35 -15.29 -22.43
N THR A 113 41.19 -15.13 -23.08
CA THR A 113 40.89 -15.88 -24.31
C THR A 113 41.82 -15.55 -25.47
N ILE A 114 42.27 -14.29 -25.61
CA ILE A 114 43.23 -13.89 -26.65
C ILE A 114 44.63 -14.46 -26.34
N ALA A 115 45.06 -14.40 -25.07
CA ALA A 115 46.37 -14.91 -24.65
C ALA A 115 46.51 -16.40 -24.96
N THR A 116 45.48 -17.21 -24.69
CA THR A 116 45.53 -18.66 -24.93
C THR A 116 45.50 -19.05 -26.42
N ARG A 117 45.09 -18.18 -27.35
CA ARG A 117 45.09 -18.50 -28.79
C ARG A 117 46.45 -18.31 -29.45
N ARG A 118 47.32 -17.49 -28.85
CA ARG A 118 48.62 -17.15 -29.45
C ARG A 118 49.62 -18.30 -29.41
N ASP A 119 49.44 -19.26 -28.50
CA ASP A 119 50.33 -20.41 -28.36
C ASP A 119 49.98 -21.57 -29.31
N GLY A 120 48.84 -21.52 -30.01
CA GLY A 120 48.40 -22.57 -30.94
C GLY A 120 48.84 -22.40 -32.40
N VAL A 121 49.52 -21.30 -32.76
CA VAL A 121 49.84 -20.97 -34.17
C VAL A 121 51.32 -21.24 -34.54
N ALA A 122 52.19 -21.58 -33.58
CA ALA A 122 53.60 -21.85 -33.84
C ALA A 122 53.94 -23.35 -34.00
N ALA A 123 53.18 -24.11 -34.80
CA ALA A 123 53.55 -25.47 -35.20
C ALA A 123 52.81 -25.94 -36.47
N HIS A 124 53.12 -25.35 -37.63
CA HIS A 124 52.88 -26.00 -38.92
C HIS A 124 53.82 -25.44 -40.00
N ASP A 125 55.11 -25.76 -39.90
CA ASP A 125 56.01 -25.78 -41.06
C ASP A 125 57.19 -26.72 -40.74
N ALA A 126 57.09 -27.95 -41.27
CA ALA A 126 58.16 -28.94 -41.37
C ALA A 126 57.84 -29.88 -42.54
#